data_AF-A0A7S1PZL1-F1
#
_entry.id   AF-A0A7S1PZL1-F1
#
_cell.length_a   1.000
_cell.length_b   1.000
_cell.length_c   1.000
_cell.angle_alpha   90.00
_cell.angle_beta   90.00
_cell.angle_gamma   90.00
#
_symmetry.space_group_name_H-M   'P 1'
#
loop_
_entity.id
_entity.type
_entity.pdbx_description
1 polymer ?
#
loop_
_entity_poly.entity_id
_entity_poly.type
_entity_poly.pdbx_seq_one_letter_code
_entity_poly.pdbx_strand_id
1 'polypeptide(L)'
;ADLPAPSGQSSSSGKPSGSPSGRSEQRRDMGDRKKNVKLDEADLEVDWYALLKLPDAEGSTDDQIKSAYRRRCLDTHPDKQPDGSDVEFKRVQRAFEILGNPEARRSYDSSRPFDDSIPGEGPFKDDSDFYSTFAPVFARNSKWSAEPNMPQIGDNDTPLDDVRRMYDQWLAFRTWRDFSNEVELQEID
;
A
#
# COMPACT_ATOMS: atom_id res chain seq x y z
N ALA A 1 -58.26 48.64 -32.55
CA ALA A 1 -57.02 49.30 -33.02
C ALA A 1 -56.07 48.16 -33.36
N ASP A 2 -56.08 47.65 -34.58
CA ASP A 2 -55.57 48.27 -35.83
C ASP A 2 -54.03 48.46 -35.81
N LEU A 3 -53.41 48.00 -36.91
CA LEU A 3 -52.01 47.58 -37.16
C LEU A 3 -51.00 48.79 -37.20
N PRO A 4 -49.70 48.69 -37.59
CA PRO A 4 -48.83 47.57 -38.07
C PRO A 4 -47.36 47.55 -37.53
N ALA A 5 -46.59 46.56 -38.01
CA ALA A 5 -45.12 46.44 -37.96
C ALA A 5 -44.37 47.50 -38.81
N PRO A 6 -43.01 47.57 -38.74
CA PRO A 6 -42.26 47.04 -39.90
C PRO A 6 -40.90 46.35 -39.60
N SER A 7 -40.69 45.27 -40.34
CA SER A 7 -39.52 44.85 -41.13
C SER A 7 -38.13 45.47 -40.91
N GLY A 8 -37.15 44.57 -40.71
CA GLY A 8 -35.73 44.79 -41.02
C GLY A 8 -35.04 43.45 -41.25
N GLN A 9 -34.77 43.12 -42.52
CA GLN A 9 -34.08 41.91 -42.97
C GLN A 9 -32.56 42.12 -42.97
N SER A 10 -31.80 41.09 -42.59
CA SER A 10 -30.51 40.80 -43.26
C SER A 10 -30.09 39.36 -43.00
N SER A 11 -30.14 38.58 -44.08
CA SER A 11 -29.63 37.24 -44.27
C SER A 11 -28.10 37.19 -44.39
N SER A 12 -27.45 36.19 -43.78
CA SER A 12 -26.25 35.58 -44.36
C SER A 12 -26.04 34.15 -43.87
N SER A 13 -25.97 33.27 -44.86
CA SER A 13 -25.68 31.84 -44.90
C SER A 13 -24.30 31.42 -44.37
N GLY A 14 -24.25 30.25 -43.72
CA GLY A 14 -23.02 29.48 -43.47
C GLY A 14 -23.34 28.05 -43.02
N LYS A 15 -22.99 27.06 -43.86
CA LYS A 15 -23.17 25.61 -43.64
C LYS A 15 -22.10 25.02 -42.68
N PRO A 16 -22.29 23.77 -42.20
CA PRO A 16 -21.65 23.25 -40.99
C PRO A 16 -20.35 22.49 -41.27
N SER A 17 -19.36 22.60 -40.39
CA SER A 17 -18.25 21.64 -40.29
C SER A 17 -17.41 21.93 -39.04
N GLY A 18 -17.21 20.92 -38.18
CA GLY A 18 -16.22 21.00 -37.12
C GLY A 18 -16.53 20.12 -35.92
N SER A 19 -16.30 18.82 -36.05
CA SER A 19 -16.13 17.92 -34.91
C SER A 19 -14.94 18.40 -34.05
N PRO A 20 -15.06 18.48 -32.71
CA PRO A 20 -13.93 18.22 -31.85
C PRO A 20 -14.02 16.75 -31.44
N SER A 21 -13.06 15.99 -31.94
CA SER A 21 -12.74 14.63 -31.52
C SER A 21 -12.45 14.64 -30.01
N GLY A 22 -13.49 14.46 -29.21
CA GLY A 22 -13.38 14.15 -27.79
C GLY A 22 -12.81 12.75 -27.70
N ARG A 23 -11.47 12.67 -27.65
CA ARG A 23 -10.73 11.46 -27.35
C ARG A 23 -11.11 11.04 -25.93
N SER A 24 -12.18 10.29 -25.82
CA SER A 24 -12.48 9.47 -24.66
C SER A 24 -11.29 8.54 -24.51
N GLU A 25 -10.33 8.94 -23.68
CA GLU A 25 -9.32 8.02 -23.19
C GLU A 25 -10.08 6.85 -22.61
N GLN A 26 -9.99 5.73 -23.32
CA GLN A 26 -10.25 4.41 -22.77
C GLN A 26 -9.51 4.35 -21.45
N ARG A 27 -10.26 4.57 -20.37
CA ARG A 27 -10.00 3.92 -19.10
C ARG A 27 -10.00 2.46 -19.46
N ARG A 28 -8.82 1.92 -19.77
CA ARG A 28 -8.61 0.49 -19.86
C ARG A 28 -8.93 0.02 -18.45
N ASP A 29 -10.13 -0.53 -18.33
CA ASP A 29 -10.52 -1.34 -17.20
C ASP A 29 -9.40 -2.36 -17.02
N MET A 30 -8.58 -2.20 -15.97
CA MET A 30 -7.57 -3.18 -15.58
C MET A 30 -8.29 -4.36 -14.89
N GLY A 31 -9.24 -4.93 -15.63
CA GLY A 31 -9.96 -6.15 -15.33
C GLY A 31 -9.07 -7.33 -15.66
N ASP A 32 -8.27 -7.71 -14.67
CA ASP A 32 -8.13 -9.07 -14.14
C ASP A 32 -6.89 -9.05 -13.27
N ARG A 33 -7.05 -8.61 -12.02
CA ARG A 33 -6.00 -8.86 -11.01
C ARG A 33 -5.89 -10.37 -10.92
N LYS A 34 -4.70 -10.91 -11.23
CA LYS A 34 -4.38 -12.30 -10.86
C LYS A 34 -4.71 -12.44 -9.39
N LYS A 35 -5.73 -13.25 -9.09
CA LYS A 35 -6.20 -13.50 -7.73
C LYS A 35 -5.14 -14.20 -6.88
N ASN A 36 -4.09 -14.72 -7.51
CA ASN A 36 -2.93 -15.32 -6.85
C ASN A 36 -1.65 -14.75 -7.47
N VAL A 37 -1.01 -13.82 -6.76
CA VAL A 37 0.36 -13.38 -7.06
C VAL A 37 1.27 -14.20 -6.16
N LYS A 38 1.96 -15.19 -6.74
CA LYS A 38 3.00 -15.95 -6.02
C LYS A 38 4.23 -15.07 -5.85
N LEU A 39 4.72 -14.95 -4.63
CA LEU A 39 6.01 -14.34 -4.30
C LEU A 39 7.12 -15.36 -4.51
N ASP A 40 8.26 -14.93 -5.04
CA ASP A 40 9.48 -15.72 -5.06
C ASP A 40 10.53 -15.13 -4.11
N GLU A 41 11.63 -15.86 -3.89
CA GLU A 41 12.72 -15.42 -3.01
C GLU A 41 13.31 -14.07 -3.44
N ALA A 42 13.42 -13.84 -4.75
CA ALA A 42 13.97 -12.59 -5.27
C ALA A 42 13.05 -11.40 -4.96
N ASP A 43 11.73 -11.62 -4.89
CA ASP A 43 10.79 -10.59 -4.48
C ASP A 43 10.97 -10.17 -3.01
N LEU A 44 11.44 -11.07 -2.15
CA LEU A 44 11.67 -10.79 -0.72
C LEU A 44 12.91 -9.93 -0.49
N GLU A 45 13.91 -10.04 -1.38
CA GLU A 45 15.15 -9.27 -1.30
C GLU A 45 15.02 -7.84 -1.84
N VAL A 46 13.97 -7.54 -2.60
CA VAL A 46 13.78 -6.23 -3.25
C VAL A 46 12.84 -5.34 -2.45
N ASP A 47 13.24 -4.09 -2.20
CA ASP A 47 12.34 -3.06 -1.67
C ASP A 47 11.46 -2.48 -2.79
N TRP A 48 10.26 -3.03 -2.94
CA TRP A 48 9.31 -2.61 -3.95
C TRP A 48 8.74 -1.21 -3.71
N TYR A 49 8.67 -0.76 -2.45
CA TYR A 49 8.21 0.58 -2.11
C TYR A 49 9.23 1.63 -2.54
N ALA A 50 10.51 1.38 -2.26
CA ALA A 50 11.61 2.22 -2.71
C ALA A 50 11.70 2.26 -4.24
N LEU A 51 11.46 1.13 -4.92
CA LEU A 51 11.44 1.06 -6.39
C LEU A 51 10.32 1.91 -7.00
N LEU A 52 9.15 1.96 -6.36
CA LEU A 52 8.05 2.85 -6.73
C LEU A 52 8.27 4.30 -6.28
N LYS A 53 9.34 4.60 -5.54
CA LYS A 53 9.64 5.91 -4.95
C LYS A 53 8.52 6.39 -4.03
N LEU A 54 7.99 5.48 -3.22
CA LEU A 54 7.07 5.82 -2.14
C LEU A 54 7.86 6.28 -0.92
N PRO A 55 7.39 7.31 -0.19
CA PRO A 55 8.14 7.89 0.93
C PRO A 55 8.15 6.99 2.17
N ASP A 56 7.12 6.17 2.35
CA ASP A 56 6.95 5.29 3.48
C ASP A 56 6.20 4.02 3.05
N ALA A 57 6.69 2.86 3.45
CA ALA A 57 6.07 1.57 3.17
C ALA A 57 4.82 1.33 4.03
N GLU A 58 4.87 1.71 5.31
CA GLU A 58 3.81 1.42 6.27
C GLU A 58 2.59 2.35 6.06
N GLY A 59 2.82 3.62 5.74
CA GLY A 59 1.77 4.60 5.46
C GLY A 59 1.25 4.64 4.02
N SER A 60 1.78 3.83 3.10
CA SER A 60 1.39 3.89 1.68
C SER A 60 -0.03 3.36 1.42
N THR A 61 -0.89 4.24 0.91
CA THR A 61 -2.26 3.90 0.47
C THR A 61 -2.27 3.30 -0.94
N ASP A 62 -3.33 2.54 -1.26
CA ASP A 62 -3.54 1.97 -2.60
C ASP A 62 -3.47 3.01 -3.72
N ASP A 63 -3.97 4.22 -3.46
CA ASP A 63 -4.00 5.29 -4.46
C ASP A 63 -2.61 5.92 -4.65
N GLN A 64 -1.80 6.01 -3.60
CA GLN A 64 -0.39 6.39 -3.70
C GLN A 64 0.39 5.35 -4.51
N ILE A 65 0.19 4.05 -4.26
CA ILE A 65 0.83 2.96 -5.00
C ILE A 65 0.45 3.02 -6.49
N LYS A 66 -0.84 3.13 -6.82
CA LYS A 66 -1.30 3.26 -8.22
C LYS A 66 -0.77 4.50 -8.92
N SER A 67 -0.68 5.62 -8.20
CA SER A 67 -0.17 6.88 -8.75
C SER A 67 1.34 6.80 -8.97
N ALA A 68 2.08 6.20 -8.05
CA ALA A 68 3.50 5.96 -8.15
C ALA A 68 3.86 5.02 -9.30
N TYR A 69 3.12 3.92 -9.44
CA TYR A 69 3.24 3.01 -10.57
C TYR A 69 3.08 3.72 -11.92
N ARG A 70 2.00 4.49 -12.10
CA ARG A 70 1.75 5.24 -13.35
C ARG A 70 2.90 6.20 -13.69
N ARG A 71 3.41 6.91 -12.70
CA ARG A 71 4.57 7.81 -12.87
C ARG A 71 5.80 7.03 -13.28
N ARG A 72 6.13 5.95 -12.57
CA ARG A 72 7.32 5.14 -12.85
C ARG A 72 7.26 4.48 -14.22
N CYS A 73 6.11 3.98 -14.66
CA CYS A 73 5.95 3.46 -16.02
C CYS A 73 6.27 4.49 -17.12
N LEU A 74 5.92 5.76 -16.91
CA LEU A 74 6.23 6.83 -17.86
C LEU A 74 7.72 7.20 -17.87
N ASP A 75 8.40 7.05 -16.73
CA ASP A 75 9.82 7.34 -16.57
C ASP A 75 10.70 6.20 -17.07
N THR A 76 10.27 4.95 -16.88
CA THR A 76 11.04 3.74 -17.22
C THR A 76 10.64 3.11 -18.56
N HIS A 77 9.77 3.74 -19.34
CA HIS A 77 9.35 3.21 -20.64
C HIS A 77 10.56 2.99 -21.57
N PRO A 78 10.66 1.84 -22.26
CA PRO A 78 11.83 1.50 -23.11
C PRO A 78 12.08 2.54 -24.21
N ASP A 79 11.03 3.11 -24.81
CA ASP A 79 11.15 4.19 -25.82
C ASP A 79 11.91 5.44 -25.33
N LYS A 80 11.97 5.66 -24.01
CA LYS A 80 12.70 6.78 -23.41
C LYS A 80 14.08 6.40 -22.90
N GLN A 81 14.42 5.11 -22.89
CA GLN A 81 15.73 4.66 -22.42
C GLN A 81 16.74 4.71 -23.57
N PRO A 82 17.96 5.25 -23.36
CA PRO A 82 18.99 5.35 -24.40
C PRO A 82 19.39 4.01 -25.03
N ASP A 83 19.25 2.92 -24.28
CA ASP A 83 19.58 1.55 -24.65
C ASP A 83 18.34 0.72 -25.06
N GLY A 84 17.14 1.31 -24.98
CA GLY A 84 15.87 0.61 -25.20
C GLY A 84 15.57 -0.49 -24.17
N SER A 85 16.25 -0.48 -23.01
CA SER A 85 16.09 -1.51 -21.99
C SER A 85 14.71 -1.48 -21.35
N ASP A 86 14.12 -2.67 -21.18
CA ASP A 86 12.83 -2.86 -20.49
C ASP A 86 12.98 -3.40 -19.06
N VAL A 87 14.21 -3.53 -18.56
CA VAL A 87 14.51 -4.15 -17.25
C VAL A 87 13.83 -3.38 -16.12
N GLU A 88 14.04 -2.06 -16.05
CA GLU A 88 13.42 -1.22 -15.02
C GLU A 88 11.90 -1.16 -15.16
N PHE A 89 11.39 -1.21 -16.40
CA PHE A 89 9.96 -1.26 -16.65
C PHE A 89 9.33 -2.55 -16.11
N LYS A 90 9.95 -3.71 -16.34
CA LYS A 90 9.53 -5.00 -15.79
C LYS A 90 9.55 -5.02 -14.27
N ARG A 91 10.58 -4.43 -13.64
CA ARG A 91 10.63 -4.31 -12.17
C ARG A 91 9.52 -3.42 -11.62
N VAL A 92 9.19 -2.32 -12.29
CA VAL A 92 8.05 -1.46 -11.92
C VAL A 92 6.71 -2.20 -12.07
N GLN A 93 6.57 -3.04 -13.10
CA GLN A 93 5.40 -3.90 -13.24
C GLN A 93 5.31 -4.91 -12.10
N ARG A 94 6.40 -5.62 -11.78
CA ARG A 94 6.45 -6.58 -10.67
C ARG A 94 6.10 -5.94 -9.33
N ALA A 95 6.66 -4.77 -9.05
CA ALA A 95 6.36 -4.00 -7.85
C ALA A 95 4.85 -3.73 -7.71
N PHE A 96 4.17 -3.42 -8.82
CA PHE A 96 2.73 -3.15 -8.81
C PHE A 96 1.89 -4.43 -8.76
N GLU A 97 2.35 -5.55 -9.31
CA GLU A 97 1.70 -6.85 -9.11
C GLU A 97 1.64 -7.22 -7.63
N ILE A 98 2.74 -7.01 -6.90
CA ILE A 98 2.86 -7.33 -5.47
C ILE A 98 2.12 -6.29 -4.62
N LEU A 99 2.52 -5.01 -4.70
CA LEU A 99 1.99 -3.96 -3.83
C LEU A 99 0.56 -3.53 -4.19
N GLY A 100 0.13 -3.75 -5.43
CA GLY A 100 -1.21 -3.41 -5.90
C GLY A 100 -2.28 -4.46 -5.57
N ASN A 101 -1.88 -5.68 -5.19
CA ASN A 101 -2.78 -6.72 -4.71
C ASN A 101 -2.73 -6.75 -3.17
N PRO A 102 -3.84 -6.51 -2.45
CA PRO A 102 -3.85 -6.50 -0.99
C PRO A 102 -3.37 -7.79 -0.32
N GLU A 103 -3.65 -8.96 -0.90
CA GLU A 103 -3.23 -10.26 -0.36
C GLU A 103 -1.72 -10.47 -0.56
N ALA A 104 -1.24 -10.21 -1.79
CA ALA A 104 0.19 -10.33 -2.10
C ALA A 104 1.03 -9.31 -1.33
N ARG A 105 0.54 -8.07 -1.22
CA ARG A 105 1.13 -7.01 -0.41
C ARG A 105 1.21 -7.43 1.06
N ARG A 106 0.14 -8.02 1.60
CA ARG A 106 0.12 -8.51 2.99
C ARG A 106 1.20 -9.56 3.22
N SER A 107 1.32 -10.54 2.33
CA SER A 107 2.35 -11.56 2.48
C SER A 107 3.75 -10.98 2.34
N TYR A 108 3.98 -10.12 1.35
CA TYR A 108 5.24 -9.41 1.19
C TYR A 108 5.59 -8.59 2.43
N ASP A 109 4.64 -7.81 2.95
CA ASP A 109 4.86 -7.00 4.16
C ASP A 109 5.12 -7.87 5.39
N SER A 110 4.55 -9.07 5.46
CA SER A 110 4.74 -10.03 6.57
C SER A 110 6.12 -10.67 6.58
N SER A 111 6.72 -10.86 5.39
CA SER A 111 8.04 -11.47 5.18
C SER A 111 9.19 -10.46 5.23
N ARG A 112 8.89 -9.16 5.26
CA ARG A 112 9.93 -8.13 5.37
C ARG A 112 10.69 -8.26 6.70
N PRO A 113 11.98 -7.90 6.73
CA PRO A 113 12.78 -7.95 7.95
C PRO A 113 12.08 -7.24 9.11
N PHE A 114 11.88 -7.99 10.19
CA PHE A 114 11.27 -7.50 11.41
C PHE A 114 12.00 -8.09 12.61
N ASP A 115 12.17 -7.28 13.65
CA ASP A 115 12.76 -7.73 14.90
C ASP A 115 11.70 -8.49 15.71
N ASP A 116 11.73 -9.81 15.67
CA ASP A 116 10.86 -10.68 16.46
C ASP A 116 11.45 -10.97 17.86
N SER A 117 12.57 -10.34 18.25
CA SER A 117 13.19 -10.63 19.54
C SER A 117 12.34 -10.15 20.72
N ILE A 118 12.07 -11.06 21.65
CA ILE A 118 11.47 -10.73 22.94
C ILE A 118 12.60 -10.74 23.99
N PRO A 119 12.78 -9.66 24.75
CA PRO A 119 13.72 -9.63 25.86
C PRO A 119 13.46 -10.82 26.79
N GLY A 120 14.52 -11.56 27.13
CA GLY A 120 14.40 -12.67 28.07
C GLY A 120 13.99 -12.19 29.46
N GLU A 121 13.52 -13.12 30.29
CA GLU A 121 13.27 -12.87 31.72
C GLU A 121 14.61 -12.58 32.41
N GLY A 122 15.00 -11.31 32.42
CA GLY A 122 16.16 -10.82 33.16
C GLY A 122 15.76 -10.36 34.56
N PRO A 123 16.71 -10.24 35.50
CA PRO A 123 16.44 -9.52 36.73
C PRO A 123 16.23 -8.04 36.38
N PHE A 124 14.98 -7.61 36.29
CA PHE A 124 14.62 -6.19 36.29
C PHE A 124 15.06 -5.61 37.64
N LYS A 125 15.80 -4.50 37.64
CA LYS A 125 16.28 -3.91 38.91
C LYS A 125 15.14 -3.22 39.66
N ASP A 126 14.19 -2.69 38.90
CA ASP A 126 12.97 -2.03 39.37
C ASP A 126 11.88 -2.06 38.29
N ASP A 127 10.71 -1.51 38.61
CA ASP A 127 9.57 -1.47 37.69
C ASP A 127 9.83 -0.56 36.47
N SER A 128 10.70 0.46 36.59
CA SER A 128 11.06 1.33 35.44
C SER A 128 11.87 0.55 34.40
N ASP A 129 12.72 -0.38 34.84
CA ASP A 129 13.42 -1.33 33.96
C ASP A 129 12.44 -2.23 33.20
N PHE A 130 11.31 -2.62 33.82
CA PHE A 130 10.27 -3.41 33.16
C PHE A 130 9.63 -2.63 31.99
N TYR A 131 9.09 -1.43 32.22
CA TYR A 131 8.41 -0.68 31.16
C TYR A 131 9.38 -0.24 30.06
N SER A 132 10.59 0.20 30.40
CA SER A 132 11.58 0.60 29.39
C SER A 132 12.03 -0.58 28.51
N THR A 133 12.01 -1.80 29.04
CA THR A 133 12.34 -3.02 28.28
C THR A 133 11.19 -3.49 27.41
N PHE A 134 9.96 -3.57 27.94
CA PHE A 134 8.84 -4.18 27.24
C PHE A 134 7.95 -3.20 26.46
N ALA A 135 7.88 -1.93 26.85
CA ALA A 135 7.06 -0.95 26.10
C ALA A 135 7.48 -0.85 24.62
N PRO A 136 8.78 -0.81 24.26
CA PRO A 136 9.19 -0.85 22.86
C PRO A 136 8.79 -2.13 22.13
N VAL A 137 8.79 -3.27 22.84
CA VAL A 137 8.42 -4.59 22.28
C VAL A 137 6.93 -4.61 21.95
N PHE A 138 6.08 -4.18 22.88
CA PHE A 138 4.64 -4.07 22.64
C PHE A 138 4.33 -3.04 21.54
N ALA A 139 4.97 -1.88 21.56
CA ALA A 139 4.80 -0.87 20.52
C ALA A 139 5.19 -1.41 19.13
N ARG A 140 6.35 -2.08 19.02
CA ARG A 140 6.83 -2.68 17.77
C ARG A 140 5.90 -3.77 17.25
N ASN A 141 5.38 -4.64 18.12
CA ASN A 141 4.48 -5.73 17.74
C ASN A 141 3.04 -5.24 17.46
N SER A 142 2.65 -4.09 17.99
CA SER A 142 1.30 -3.53 17.77
C SER A 142 0.98 -3.30 16.29
N LYS A 143 2.00 -3.07 15.44
CA LYS A 143 1.83 -2.87 14.00
C LYS A 143 1.22 -4.07 13.28
N TRP A 144 1.38 -5.27 13.84
CA TRP A 144 0.84 -6.51 13.29
C TRP A 144 -0.60 -6.77 13.75
N SER A 145 -1.16 -5.95 14.64
CA SER A 145 -2.53 -6.11 15.13
C SER A 145 -3.55 -5.88 14.02
N ALA A 146 -4.50 -6.81 13.89
CA ALA A 146 -5.68 -6.63 13.06
C ALA A 146 -6.66 -5.59 13.66
N GLU A 147 -6.58 -5.35 14.97
CA GLU A 147 -7.38 -4.35 15.65
C GLU A 147 -6.65 -2.99 15.68
N PRO A 148 -7.35 -1.89 15.39
CA PRO A 148 -6.76 -0.55 15.48
C PRO A 148 -6.51 -0.17 16.94
N ASN A 149 -5.47 0.63 17.18
CA ASN A 149 -5.17 1.27 18.47
C ASN A 149 -4.92 0.28 19.63
N MET A 150 -3.92 -0.60 19.49
CA MET A 150 -3.50 -1.46 20.60
C MET A 150 -3.05 -0.64 21.83
N PRO A 151 -3.45 -1.03 23.05
CA PRO A 151 -3.02 -0.36 24.26
C PRO A 151 -1.52 -0.44 24.47
N GLN A 152 -0.97 0.65 24.99
CA GLN A 152 0.37 0.67 25.55
C GLN A 152 0.37 0.03 26.94
N ILE A 153 1.53 -0.48 27.36
CA ILE A 153 1.71 -1.16 28.65
C ILE A 153 1.56 -0.22 29.87
N GLY A 154 1.64 1.10 29.65
CA GLY A 154 1.49 2.10 30.72
C GLY A 154 2.77 2.27 31.56
N ASP A 155 2.55 2.58 32.83
CA ASP A 155 3.53 2.88 33.87
C ASP A 155 3.00 2.44 35.26
N ASN A 156 3.77 2.73 36.32
CA ASN A 156 3.40 2.36 37.69
C ASN A 156 2.14 3.02 38.24
N ASP A 157 1.72 4.15 37.66
CA ASP A 157 0.54 4.89 38.09
C ASP A 157 -0.70 4.53 37.25
N THR A 158 -0.56 3.60 36.30
CA THR A 158 -1.63 3.19 35.39
C THR A 158 -2.74 2.49 36.18
N PRO A 159 -4.01 2.95 36.05
CA PRO A 159 -5.12 2.33 36.76
C PRO A 159 -5.26 0.84 36.44
N LEU A 160 -5.59 0.04 37.45
CA LEU A 160 -5.73 -1.42 37.31
C LEU A 160 -6.71 -1.82 36.19
N ASP A 161 -7.76 -1.04 35.97
CA ASP A 161 -8.73 -1.31 34.90
C ASP A 161 -8.12 -1.09 33.51
N ASP A 162 -7.21 -0.13 33.35
CA ASP A 162 -6.47 0.09 32.11
C ASP A 162 -5.43 -1.02 31.87
N VAL A 163 -4.76 -1.47 32.94
CA VAL A 163 -3.84 -2.62 32.89
C VAL A 163 -4.59 -3.89 32.46
N ARG A 164 -5.77 -4.16 33.04
CA ARG A 164 -6.61 -5.31 32.67
C ARG A 164 -7.05 -5.23 31.21
N ARG A 165 -7.52 -4.06 30.76
CA ARG A 165 -7.90 -3.83 29.36
C ARG A 165 -6.73 -4.10 28.41
N MET A 166 -5.52 -3.65 28.77
CA MET A 166 -4.31 -3.92 28.00
C MET A 166 -4.08 -5.44 27.89
N TYR A 167 -4.07 -6.19 29.00
CA TYR A 167 -3.90 -7.64 28.96
C TYR A 167 -5.00 -8.36 28.16
N ASP A 168 -6.27 -7.98 28.34
CA ASP A 168 -7.38 -8.58 27.61
C ASP A 168 -7.22 -8.41 26.10
N GLN A 169 -6.79 -7.23 25.64
CA GLN A 169 -6.57 -6.96 24.21
C GLN A 169 -5.34 -7.71 23.66
N TRP A 170 -4.27 -7.81 24.43
CA TRP A 170 -3.07 -8.56 24.03
C TRP A 170 -3.27 -10.09 24.08
N LEU A 171 -4.11 -10.60 24.97
CA LEU A 171 -4.51 -12.01 24.98
C LEU A 171 -5.46 -12.34 23.83
N ALA A 172 -6.31 -11.39 23.44
CA ALA A 172 -7.16 -11.48 22.25
C ALA A 172 -6.43 -11.05 20.96
N PHE A 173 -5.10 -10.91 20.98
CA PHE A 173 -4.33 -10.39 19.85
C PHE A 173 -4.54 -11.24 18.61
N ARG A 174 -4.99 -10.59 17.54
CA ARG A 174 -5.12 -11.18 16.21
C ARG A 174 -4.15 -10.48 15.29
N THR A 175 -3.28 -11.26 14.65
CA THR A 175 -2.35 -10.71 13.67
C THR A 175 -2.99 -10.64 12.29
N TRP A 176 -2.66 -9.61 11.52
CA TRP A 176 -2.90 -9.62 10.07
C TRP A 176 -1.74 -10.25 9.29
N ARG A 177 -0.59 -10.55 9.93
CA ARG A 177 0.55 -11.20 9.26
C ARG A 177 0.07 -12.47 8.58
N ASP A 178 0.55 -12.66 7.36
CA ASP A 178 0.20 -13.78 6.52
C ASP A 178 1.45 -14.35 5.87
N PHE A 179 1.80 -15.56 6.26
CA PHE A 179 2.96 -16.30 5.77
C PHE A 179 2.57 -17.39 4.76
N SER A 180 1.32 -17.40 4.28
CA SER A 180 0.84 -18.45 3.37
C SER A 180 1.63 -18.52 2.05
N ASN A 181 2.31 -17.43 1.66
CA ASN A 181 3.12 -17.36 0.46
C ASN A 181 4.63 -17.58 0.71
N GLU A 182 5.08 -17.76 1.97
CA GLU A 182 6.49 -17.94 2.29
C GLU A 182 7.01 -19.36 1.99
N VAL A 183 6.15 -20.37 1.79
CA VAL A 183 6.63 -21.76 1.66
C VAL A 183 5.84 -22.61 0.66
N GLU A 184 6.17 -22.47 -0.63
CA GLU A 184 6.44 -23.63 -1.50
C GLU A 184 7.98 -23.84 -1.61
N LEU A 185 8.74 -23.38 -0.60
CA LEU A 185 10.20 -23.38 -0.58
C LEU A 185 10.82 -24.62 0.12
N GLN A 186 10.02 -25.65 0.42
CA GLN A 186 10.50 -26.94 0.93
C GLN A 186 9.69 -28.13 0.40
N GLU A 187 9.82 -28.42 -0.90
CA GLU A 187 9.74 -29.80 -1.41
C GLU A 187 10.88 -30.00 -2.41
N ILE A 188 12.11 -30.02 -1.90
CA ILE A 188 13.28 -30.57 -2.61
C ILE A 188 13.71 -31.78 -1.78
N ASP A 189 13.49 -32.97 -2.36
CA ASP A 189 13.87 -34.31 -1.87
C ASP A 189 15.40 -34.47 -1.73
#